data_AF-A0A929H137-F1
#
_entry.id   AF-A0A929H137-F1
#
_cell.length_a   1.000
_cell.length_b   1.000
_cell.length_c   1.000
_cell.angle_alpha   90.00
_cell.angle_beta   90.00
_cell.angle_gamma   90.00
#
_symmetry.space_group_name_H-M   'P 1'
#
loop_
_entity.id
_entity.type
_entity.pdbx_description
1 polymer ?
#
loop_
_entity_poly.entity_id
_entity_poly.type
_entity_poly.pdbx_seq_one_letter_code
_entity_poly.pdbx_strand_id
1 'polypeptide(L)'
;MPIKNPALYPAEWPEIVTEIRKRSGNRCEGSPRYPACRAENGKPHPVTGSHVVLTVGHLDHDPANCAPENLRHWCQRCHLTYDAKMHARHAAVTRWAKKRNLELFGAGRDDKPSPC
;
A
#
# COMPACT_ATOMS: atom_id res chain seq x y z
N MET A 1 2.98 -1.77 -3.89
CA MET A 1 2.19 -0.55 -4.10
C MET A 1 2.98 0.39 -4.99
N PRO A 2 2.36 1.08 -5.96
CA PRO A 2 3.07 2.03 -6.80
C PRO A 2 3.60 3.20 -5.96
N ILE A 3 4.83 3.62 -6.23
CA ILE A 3 5.43 4.82 -5.62
C ILE A 3 4.63 6.03 -6.13
N LYS A 4 3.91 6.71 -5.24
CA LYS A 4 3.04 7.84 -5.61
C LYS A 4 3.81 9.14 -5.82
N ASN A 5 4.91 9.33 -5.10
CA ASN A 5 5.77 10.48 -5.21
C ASN A 5 7.24 10.04 -5.09
N PRO A 6 7.92 9.80 -6.23
CA PRO A 6 9.32 9.37 -6.23
C PRO A 6 10.29 10.37 -5.58
N ALA A 7 9.94 11.66 -5.54
CA ALA A 7 10.81 12.70 -4.98
C ALA A 7 10.95 12.64 -3.44
N LEU A 8 10.10 11.88 -2.75
CA LEU A 8 10.22 11.64 -1.30
C LEU A 8 11.28 10.59 -0.95
N TYR A 9 11.76 9.87 -1.97
CA TYR A 9 12.74 8.82 -1.80
C TYR A 9 14.14 9.38 -2.09
N PRO A 10 15.17 8.91 -1.38
CA PRO A 10 16.53 9.31 -1.66
C PRO A 10 16.98 8.80 -3.04
N ALA A 11 18.00 9.44 -3.63
CA ALA A 11 18.49 9.08 -4.96
C ALA A 11 19.03 7.64 -5.01
N GLU A 12 19.60 7.17 -3.90
CA GLU A 12 20.13 5.82 -3.70
C GLU A 12 19.06 4.74 -3.44
N TRP A 13 17.76 5.07 -3.53
CA TRP A 13 16.68 4.09 -3.34
C TRP A 13 16.86 2.76 -4.11
N PRO A 14 17.30 2.74 -5.39
CA PRO A 14 17.55 1.49 -6.11
C PRO A 14 18.62 0.59 -5.46
N GLU A 15 19.64 1.21 -4.85
CA GLU A 15 20.71 0.51 -4.14
C GLU A 15 20.19 -0.10 -2.84
N ILE A 16 19.40 0.67 -2.08
CA ILE A 16 18.73 0.21 -0.86
C ILE A 16 17.82 -0.99 -1.16
N VAL A 17 17.01 -0.92 -2.22
CA VAL A 17 16.15 -2.03 -2.65
C VAL A 17 16.98 -3.26 -3.00
N THR A 18 18.11 -3.07 -3.68
CA THR A 18 19.03 -4.17 -4.03
C THR A 18 19.61 -4.82 -2.78
N GLU A 19 20.00 -4.03 -1.79
CA GLU A 19 20.55 -4.55 -0.53
C GLU A 19 19.50 -5.31 0.30
N ILE A 20 18.28 -4.77 0.43
CA ILE A 20 17.18 -5.46 1.09
C ILE A 20 16.82 -6.78 0.38
N ARG A 21 16.88 -6.80 -0.96
CA ARG A 21 16.67 -8.03 -1.74
C ARG A 21 17.75 -9.07 -1.47
N LYS A 22 19.02 -8.66 -1.35
CA LYS A 22 20.15 -9.54 -0.99
C LYS A 22 19.98 -10.06 0.44
N ARG A 23 19.75 -9.18 1.43
CA ARG A 23 19.52 -9.52 2.85
C ARG A 23 18.46 -10.59 3.02
N SER A 24 17.34 -10.42 2.33
CA SER A 24 16.19 -11.32 2.45
C SER A 24 16.34 -12.62 1.63
N GLY A 25 17.40 -12.77 0.84
CA GLY A 25 17.61 -13.95 -0.01
C GLY A 25 16.47 -14.15 -1.01
N ASN A 26 15.86 -13.05 -1.50
CA ASN A 26 14.70 -13.07 -2.40
C ASN A 26 13.47 -13.80 -1.81
N ARG A 27 13.33 -13.80 -0.48
CA ARG A 27 12.20 -14.34 0.29
C ARG A 27 11.51 -13.24 1.09
N CYS A 28 10.22 -13.43 1.36
CA CYS A 28 9.48 -12.57 2.30
C CYS A 28 10.10 -12.66 3.70
N GLU A 29 10.21 -11.53 4.41
CA GLU A 29 10.73 -11.47 5.77
C GLU A 29 9.64 -11.63 6.86
N GLY A 30 8.39 -11.78 6.44
CA GLY A 30 7.23 -11.89 7.32
C GLY A 30 6.75 -10.56 7.89
N SER A 31 5.44 -10.43 8.08
CA SER A 31 4.80 -9.29 8.73
C SER A 31 4.35 -9.66 10.15
N PRO A 32 3.97 -8.69 11.01
CA PRO A 32 3.48 -9.00 12.36
C PRO A 32 2.32 -10.00 12.39
N ARG A 33 1.49 -10.03 11.35
CA ARG A 33 0.38 -10.99 11.23
C ARG A 33 0.81 -12.38 10.75
N TYR A 34 1.92 -12.46 10.03
CA TYR A 34 2.48 -13.69 9.44
C TYR A 34 4.02 -13.72 9.60
N PRO A 35 4.54 -13.80 10.83
CA PRO A 35 5.98 -13.63 11.09
C PRO A 35 6.84 -14.76 10.46
N ALA A 36 6.25 -15.94 10.30
CA ALA A 36 6.89 -17.11 9.69
C ALA A 36 6.81 -17.13 8.14
N CYS A 37 6.22 -16.12 7.49
CA CYS A 37 6.13 -16.12 6.03
C CYS A 37 7.52 -16.02 5.41
N ARG A 38 7.86 -16.96 4.52
CA ARG A 38 9.11 -17.00 3.74
C ARG A 38 8.85 -17.26 2.26
N ALA A 39 7.74 -16.72 1.75
CA ALA A 39 7.33 -16.87 0.36
C ALA A 39 8.44 -16.38 -0.59
N GLU A 40 8.77 -17.18 -1.60
CA GLU A 40 9.83 -16.90 -2.56
C GLU A 40 9.32 -16.03 -3.70
N ASN A 41 10.09 -15.01 -4.09
CA ASN A 41 9.72 -14.15 -5.21
C ASN A 41 9.64 -14.94 -6.53
N GLY A 42 8.63 -14.66 -7.34
CA GLY A 42 8.42 -15.31 -8.63
C GLY A 42 7.87 -16.74 -8.56
N LYS A 43 7.58 -17.25 -7.36
CA LYS A 43 7.00 -18.58 -7.15
C LYS A 43 5.53 -18.48 -6.72
N PRO A 44 4.73 -19.54 -6.87
CA PRO A 44 3.40 -19.57 -6.26
C PRO A 44 3.51 -19.47 -4.73
N HIS A 45 2.66 -18.64 -4.13
CA HIS A 45 2.65 -18.42 -2.70
C HIS A 45 2.18 -19.71 -2.00
N PRO A 46 2.89 -20.21 -0.97
CA PRO A 46 2.60 -21.53 -0.36
C PRO A 46 1.20 -21.66 0.24
N VAL A 47 0.60 -20.54 0.67
CA VAL A 47 -0.75 -20.50 1.24
C VAL A 47 -1.84 -20.03 0.25
N THR A 48 -1.59 -19.00 -0.57
CA THR A 48 -2.64 -18.41 -1.43
C THR A 48 -2.61 -18.91 -2.86
N GLY A 49 -1.56 -19.63 -3.27
CA GLY A 49 -1.35 -20.09 -4.66
C GLY A 49 -0.98 -18.98 -5.65
N SER A 50 -1.22 -17.71 -5.30
CA SER A 50 -0.94 -16.55 -6.17
C SER A 50 0.55 -16.39 -6.46
N HIS A 51 0.90 -15.89 -7.65
CA HIS A 51 2.28 -15.59 -8.00
C HIS A 51 2.87 -14.49 -7.09
N VAL A 52 3.94 -14.82 -6.37
CA VAL A 52 4.55 -13.92 -5.38
C VAL A 52 5.34 -12.83 -6.07
N VAL A 53 4.96 -11.58 -5.78
CA VAL A 53 5.79 -10.40 -6.04
C VAL A 53 6.22 -9.84 -4.69
N LEU A 54 7.53 -9.75 -4.48
CA LEU A 54 8.09 -9.08 -3.31
C LEU A 54 8.29 -7.59 -3.59
N THR A 55 8.02 -6.78 -2.58
CA THR A 55 8.19 -5.33 -2.60
C THR A 55 8.80 -4.88 -1.28
N VAL A 56 9.61 -3.82 -1.32
CA VAL A 56 10.12 -3.18 -0.11
C VAL A 56 9.03 -2.27 0.47
N GLY A 57 8.73 -2.45 1.76
CA GLY A 57 7.75 -1.66 2.50
C GLY A 57 8.38 -1.04 3.75
N HIS A 58 7.90 0.16 4.10
CA HIS A 58 8.28 0.90 5.30
C HIS A 58 7.40 0.47 6.47
N LEU A 59 7.98 0.20 7.63
CA LEU A 59 7.23 -0.19 8.83
C LEU A 59 6.41 0.97 9.42
N ASP A 60 6.92 2.19 9.33
CA ASP A 60 6.26 3.40 9.82
C ASP A 60 5.36 4.11 8.80
N HIS A 61 5.25 3.56 7.57
CA HIS A 61 4.55 4.16 6.44
C HIS A 61 5.11 5.53 5.98
N ASP A 62 6.31 5.92 6.41
CA ASP A 62 7.01 7.13 5.99
C ASP A 62 8.02 6.84 4.85
N PRO A 63 7.78 7.33 3.62
CA PRO A 63 8.71 7.15 2.50
C PRO A 63 10.09 7.77 2.70
N ALA A 64 10.25 8.74 3.62
CA ALA A 64 11.52 9.40 3.86
C ALA A 64 12.44 8.59 4.80
N ASN A 65 11.88 7.70 5.62
CA ASN A 65 12.65 6.90 6.58
C ASN A 65 13.18 5.60 5.93
N CYS A 66 14.26 5.72 5.17
CA CYS A 66 14.88 4.60 4.46
C CYS A 66 15.89 3.79 5.31
N ALA A 67 15.87 3.91 6.64
CA ALA A 67 16.75 3.12 7.51
C ALA A 67 16.51 1.60 7.30
N PRO A 68 17.56 0.77 7.15
CA PRO A 68 17.41 -0.66 6.86
C PRO A 68 16.53 -1.43 7.87
N GLU A 69 16.44 -0.97 9.10
CA GLU A 69 15.63 -1.54 10.18
C GLU A 69 14.13 -1.21 9.98
N ASN A 70 13.83 -0.07 9.37
CA ASN A 70 12.48 0.36 9.00
C ASN A 70 11.98 -0.31 7.72
N LEU A 71 12.86 -0.95 6.95
CA LEU A 71 12.54 -1.59 5.69
C LEU A 71 12.37 -3.11 5.81
N ARG A 72 11.32 -3.61 5.16
CA ARG A 72 11.01 -5.04 5.06
C ARG A 72 10.79 -5.46 3.62
N HIS A 73 11.25 -6.65 3.28
CA HIS A 73 10.93 -7.27 1.99
C HIS A 73 9.68 -8.16 2.13
N TRP A 74 8.54 -7.73 1.57
CA TRP A 74 7.25 -8.38 1.79
C TRP A 74 6.57 -8.84 0.51
N CYS A 75 5.94 -10.01 0.59
CA CYS A 75 4.98 -10.47 -0.42
C CYS A 75 3.68 -9.67 -0.35
N GLN A 76 2.92 -9.69 -1.45
CA GLN A 76 1.62 -9.01 -1.56
C GLN A 76 0.70 -9.28 -0.37
N ARG A 77 0.56 -10.54 0.07
CA ARG A 77 -0.28 -10.89 1.24
C ARG A 77 0.19 -10.20 2.52
N CYS A 78 1.49 -10.27 2.82
CA CYS A 78 2.05 -9.69 4.04
C CYS A 78 1.93 -8.17 4.03
N HIS A 79 2.27 -7.56 2.90
CA HIS A 79 2.22 -6.11 2.71
C HIS A 79 0.78 -5.58 2.80
N LEU A 80 -0.15 -6.13 2.02
CA LEU A 80 -1.55 -5.67 2.02
C LEU A 80 -2.24 -5.87 3.38
N THR A 81 -1.88 -6.92 4.11
CA THR A 81 -2.42 -7.14 5.47
C THR A 81 -1.90 -6.10 6.45
N TYR A 82 -0.64 -5.69 6.31
CA TYR A 82 -0.06 -4.63 7.14
C TYR A 82 -0.73 -3.28 6.87
N ASP A 83 -0.93 -2.95 5.60
CA ASP A 83 -1.48 -1.66 5.17
C ASP A 83 -3.01 -1.55 5.32
N ALA A 84 -3.72 -2.67 5.54
CA ALA A 84 -5.18 -2.73 5.54
C ALA A 84 -5.84 -1.68 6.45
N LYS A 85 -5.29 -1.44 7.65
CA LYS A 85 -5.83 -0.44 8.58
C LYS A 85 -5.66 0.99 8.07
N MET A 86 -4.49 1.32 7.52
CA MET A 86 -4.22 2.63 6.94
C MET A 86 -5.09 2.87 5.70
N HIS A 87 -5.21 1.87 4.83
CA HIS A 87 -6.07 1.93 3.64
C HIS A 87 -7.54 2.13 3.99
N ALA A 88 -8.05 1.45 5.03
CA ALA A 88 -9.42 1.66 5.50
C ALA A 88 -9.66 3.10 5.97
N ARG A 89 -8.71 3.69 6.71
CA ARG A 89 -8.77 5.10 7.14
C ARG A 89 -8.78 6.06 5.95
N HIS A 90 -7.85 5.88 5.02
CA HIS A 90 -7.77 6.73 3.82
C HIS A 90 -9.04 6.63 2.97
N ALA A 91 -9.56 5.42 2.76
CA ALA A 91 -10.80 5.20 2.02
C ALA A 91 -12.02 5.85 2.71
N ALA A 92 -12.07 5.89 4.05
CA ALA A 92 -13.10 6.62 4.77
C ALA A 92 -13.02 8.14 4.53
N VAL A 93 -11.81 8.72 4.64
CA VAL A 93 -11.57 10.15 4.38
C VAL A 93 -11.94 10.53 2.96
N THR A 94 -11.50 9.76 1.96
CA THR A 94 -11.81 10.02 0.54
C THR A 94 -13.31 9.94 0.28
N ARG A 95 -14.00 8.93 0.83
CA ARG A 95 -15.46 8.80 0.68
C ARG A 95 -16.21 9.97 1.32
N TRP A 96 -15.78 10.40 2.50
CA TRP A 96 -16.37 11.57 3.16
C TRP A 96 -16.15 12.86 2.35
N ALA A 97 -14.94 13.11 1.87
CA ALA A 97 -14.63 14.29 1.04
C ALA A 97 -15.47 14.32 -0.25
N LYS A 98 -15.64 13.16 -0.91
CA LYS A 98 -16.49 13.05 -2.11
C LYS A 98 -17.96 13.34 -1.79
N LYS A 99 -18.49 12.83 -0.66
CA LYS A 99 -19.85 13.12 -0.21
C LYS A 99 -20.05 14.63 0.03
N ARG A 100 -19.09 15.29 0.69
CA ARG A 100 -19.15 16.74 0.96
C ARG A 100 -19.13 17.58 -0.32
N ASN A 101 -18.34 17.19 -1.32
CA ASN A 101 -18.38 17.86 -2.63
C ASN A 101 -19.72 17.66 -3.34
N LEU A 102 -20.32 16.47 -3.27
CA LEU A 102 -21.64 16.24 -3.86
C LEU A 102 -22.73 17.07 -3.15
N GLU A 103 -22.68 17.20 -1.83
CA GLU A 103 -23.59 18.04 -1.06
C GLU A 103 -23.45 19.54 -1.41
N LEU A 104 -22.23 20.01 -1.70
CA LEU A 104 -21.97 21.42 -2.06
C LEU A 104 -22.49 21.79 -3.46
N PHE A 105 -22.61 20.83 -4.37
CA PHE A 105 -23.06 21.05 -5.76
C PHE A 105 -24.42 20.39 -6.09
N GLY A 106 -25.06 19.73 -5.12
CA GLY A 106 -26.20 18.82 -5.34
C GLY A 106 -27.56 19.30 -4.83
N ALA A 107 -27.75 20.58 -4.55
CA ALA A 107 -29.04 21.14 -4.09
C ALA A 107 -29.52 22.31 -4.98
N GLY A 108 -29.52 22.10 -6.30
CA GLY A 108 -30.32 22.91 -7.22
C GLY A 108 -31.69 22.24 -7.40
N ARG A 109 -32.73 22.82 -6.79
CA ARG A 109 -34.12 22.39 -6.94
C ARG A 109 -34.53 22.46 -8.42
N ASP A 110 -34.87 21.33 -9.01
CA ASP A 110 -35.68 21.28 -10.23
C ASP A 110 -37.13 21.64 -9.86
N ASP A 111 -37.38 22.94 -9.67
CA ASP A 111 -38.74 23.48 -9.65
C ASP A 111 -39.13 23.77 -11.10
N LYS A 112 -39.61 22.75 -11.80
CA LYS A 112 -40.43 22.96 -13.00
C LYS A 112 -41.89 22.79 -12.58
N PRO A 113 -42.72 23.84 -12.65
CA PRO A 113 -44.14 23.68 -12.46
C PRO A 113 -44.71 22.85 -13.62
N SER A 114 -45.26 21.69 -13.28
CA SER A 114 -46.33 21.02 -14.03
C SER A 114 -47.63 21.83 -13.85
N PRO A 115 -48.71 21.64 -14.62
CA PRO A 115 -48.88 21.22 -16.02
C PRO A 115 -49.79 22.20 -16.81
N CYS A 116 -49.98 21.98 -18.12
CA CYS A 116 -51.24 22.01 -18.87
C CYS A 116 -51.01 21.22 -20.17
#